data_AF-A0A962YRE7-F1
#
_entry.id   AF-A0A962YRE7-F1
#
_cell.length_a   1.000
_cell.length_b   1.000
_cell.length_c   1.000
_cell.angle_alpha   90.00
_cell.angle_beta   90.00
_cell.angle_gamma   90.00
#
_symmetry.space_group_name_H-M   'P 1'
#
loop_
_entity.id
_entity.type
_entity.pdbx_description
1 polymer ?
#
loop_
_entity_poly.entity_id
_entity_poly.type
_entity_poly.pdbx_seq_one_letter_code
_entity_poly.pdbx_strand_id
1 'polypeptide(L)'
;LFEPDKAVGQVRIPEPVLARLSPAWETRVRLEMIRLWAPAEPPVVLHTSSSQTACWDIPADLEAGPWWIVGRDGDWARFRPLLWVATMKEGLPAEGADLSLAGTIRESDRDRREQRLNALLAELGQNPDHPDWSLLLDYVRLAREFPPSSLDVLRRLPAYPRTLALALFKTDDETFEPVWSLSRQMPFLWVLLAANDWREAATAYFGGLQVTLAEVVTDRKFVFELFQSFRERASARRSYWRPLCDWLQELLFPTQSLKSSELSMARCYPSCLEQQIVLMEQELQGRHVSGEKWPESFEMMSRRQDIAPEYRYAHLDPFYQPVRCAPFIAAHLSLNGITPNERLIYELRLLRAFDREWFDNIYAIALTLGLAQRPLEA
;
A
#
# COMPACT_ATOMS: atom_id res chain seq x y z
N LEU A 1 5.57 -23.76 16.69
CA LEU A 1 4.40 -22.92 17.03
C LEU A 1 4.37 -22.76 18.53
N PHE A 2 3.99 -21.59 19.05
CA PHE A 2 3.81 -21.39 20.48
C PHE A 2 2.50 -22.02 20.96
N GLU A 3 2.47 -22.48 22.21
CA GLU A 3 1.26 -22.94 22.89
C GLU A 3 0.95 -22.01 24.06
N PRO A 4 -0.19 -21.29 24.03
CA PRO A 4 -0.64 -20.51 25.19
C PRO A 4 -1.29 -21.39 26.25
N ASP A 5 -0.96 -21.14 27.50
CA ASP A 5 -1.74 -21.52 28.67
C ASP A 5 -2.39 -20.27 29.27
N LYS A 6 -3.65 -20.02 28.89
CA LYS A 6 -4.41 -18.86 29.36
C LYS A 6 -4.81 -18.95 30.82
N ALA A 7 -4.89 -20.16 31.39
CA ALA A 7 -5.31 -20.33 32.78
C ALA A 7 -4.18 -19.95 33.74
N VAL A 8 -2.95 -20.29 33.38
CA VAL A 8 -1.75 -20.00 34.18
C VAL A 8 -1.09 -18.67 33.78
N GLY A 9 -1.47 -18.10 32.63
CA GLY A 9 -0.86 -16.87 32.13
C GLY A 9 0.55 -17.13 31.59
N GLN A 10 0.74 -18.22 30.86
CA GLN A 10 2.04 -18.64 30.35
C GLN A 10 2.01 -18.94 28.86
N VAL A 11 3.17 -18.85 28.22
CA VAL A 11 3.37 -19.31 26.84
C VAL A 11 4.57 -20.22 26.79
N ARG A 12 4.42 -21.37 26.10
CA ARG A 12 5.47 -22.37 25.99
C ARG A 12 5.85 -22.67 24.53
N ILE A 13 7.10 -23.09 24.34
CA ILE A 13 7.53 -23.76 23.11
C ILE A 13 7.36 -25.27 23.30
N PRO A 14 6.55 -25.95 22.48
CA PRO A 14 6.35 -27.40 22.58
C PRO A 14 7.65 -28.16 22.36
N GLU A 15 7.83 -29.26 23.08
CA GLU A 15 9.04 -30.09 23.03
C GLU A 15 9.46 -30.54 21.61
N PRO A 16 8.54 -30.91 20.69
CA PRO A 16 8.91 -31.22 19.30
C PRO A 16 9.49 -30.04 18.52
N VAL A 17 9.10 -28.80 18.88
CA VAL A 17 9.64 -27.57 18.30
C VAL A 17 10.98 -27.24 18.95
N LEU A 18 11.09 -27.45 20.26
CA LEU A 18 12.32 -27.26 21.02
C LEU A 18 13.46 -28.13 20.50
N ALA A 19 13.16 -29.41 20.22
CA ALA A 19 14.12 -30.38 19.69
C ALA A 19 14.70 -29.99 18.32
N ARG A 20 14.04 -29.08 17.59
CA ARG A 20 14.50 -28.55 16.29
C ARG A 20 15.36 -27.30 16.42
N LEU A 21 15.42 -26.71 17.60
CA LEU A 21 16.30 -25.57 17.87
C LEU A 21 17.72 -26.08 18.12
N SER A 22 18.72 -25.32 17.67
CA SER A 22 20.11 -25.69 17.93
C SER A 22 20.45 -25.59 19.42
N PRO A 23 21.51 -26.28 19.89
CA PRO A 23 22.03 -26.13 21.25
C PRO A 23 22.25 -24.65 21.60
N ALA A 24 22.08 -24.29 22.88
CA ALA A 24 22.08 -22.90 23.38
C ALA A 24 20.94 -22.01 22.84
N TRP A 25 19.76 -22.58 22.58
CA TRP A 25 18.56 -21.78 22.26
C TRP A 25 18.11 -20.90 23.44
N GLU A 26 18.37 -21.33 24.68
CA GLU A 26 17.93 -20.66 25.92
C GLU A 26 18.45 -19.23 26.05
N THR A 27 19.65 -18.94 25.53
CA THR A 27 20.27 -17.61 25.58
C THR A 27 19.99 -16.76 24.35
N ARG A 28 19.51 -17.38 23.26
CA ARG A 28 19.27 -16.72 21.96
C ARG A 28 17.80 -16.42 21.71
N VAL A 29 16.90 -17.29 22.16
CA VAL A 29 15.47 -17.16 21.95
C VAL A 29 14.90 -16.20 22.97
N ARG A 30 14.23 -15.16 22.49
CA ARG A 30 13.57 -14.14 23.31
C ARG A 30 12.11 -14.04 22.89
N LEU A 31 11.22 -13.93 23.87
CA LEU A 31 9.82 -13.63 23.61
C LEU A 31 9.53 -12.21 24.06
N GLU A 32 8.73 -11.51 23.26
CA GLU A 32 8.30 -10.15 23.54
C GLU A 32 6.83 -9.97 23.17
N MET A 33 6.15 -9.03 23.83
CA MET A 33 4.77 -8.67 23.55
C MET A 33 4.67 -7.28 22.92
N ILE A 34 4.04 -7.21 21.75
CA ILE A 34 3.76 -5.96 21.04
C ILE A 34 2.30 -5.55 21.30
N ARG A 35 2.08 -4.31 21.74
CA ARG A 35 0.74 -3.70 21.84
C ARG A 35 0.22 -3.39 20.46
N LEU A 36 -0.90 -3.98 20.03
CA LEU A 36 -1.38 -3.72 18.66
C LEU A 36 -2.02 -2.33 18.51
N TRP A 37 -2.56 -1.74 19.57
CA TRP A 37 -3.10 -0.38 19.52
C TRP A 37 -2.03 0.73 19.65
N ALA A 38 -0.77 0.36 19.93
CA ALA A 38 0.36 1.28 20.06
C ALA A 38 1.69 0.57 19.68
N PRO A 39 1.84 0.10 18.43
CA PRO A 39 2.96 -0.77 18.04
C PRO A 39 4.31 -0.05 17.94
N ALA A 40 4.35 1.29 17.99
CA ALA A 40 5.59 2.06 18.08
C ALA A 40 6.20 2.07 19.50
N GLU A 41 5.41 1.72 20.53
CA GLU A 41 5.94 1.62 21.89
C GLU A 41 6.88 0.42 22.04
N PRO A 42 7.88 0.51 22.95
CA PRO A 42 8.77 -0.61 23.21
C PRO A 42 7.99 -1.89 23.61
N PRO A 43 8.34 -3.04 23.02
CA PRO A 43 7.69 -4.29 23.35
C PRO A 43 8.04 -4.74 24.77
N VAL A 44 7.12 -5.46 25.41
CA VAL A 44 7.32 -6.00 26.75
C VAL A 44 8.07 -7.32 26.65
N VAL A 45 9.31 -7.37 27.14
CA VAL A 45 10.12 -8.59 27.13
C VAL A 45 9.57 -9.57 28.16
N LEU A 46 9.33 -10.82 27.73
CA LEU A 46 8.86 -11.88 28.62
C LEU A 46 10.03 -12.57 29.31
N HIS A 47 9.82 -12.90 30.59
CA HIS A 47 10.80 -13.62 31.39
C HIS A 47 10.47 -15.11 31.42
N THR A 48 11.52 -15.94 31.39
CA THR A 48 11.40 -17.39 31.51
C THR A 48 10.90 -17.76 32.90
N SER A 49 9.93 -18.66 32.98
CA SER A 49 9.45 -19.19 34.25
C SER A 49 10.54 -20.01 34.94
N SER A 50 10.73 -19.80 36.25
CA SER A 50 11.70 -20.57 37.04
C SER A 50 11.29 -22.03 37.24
N SER A 51 10.05 -22.38 36.92
CA SER A 51 9.44 -23.68 37.21
C SER A 51 9.44 -24.66 36.04
N GLN A 52 9.52 -24.17 34.80
CA GLN A 52 9.38 -24.99 33.59
C GLN A 52 10.31 -24.51 32.48
N THR A 53 11.03 -25.45 31.85
CA THR A 53 11.88 -25.17 30.69
C THR A 53 11.04 -24.70 29.51
N ALA A 54 11.54 -23.72 28.76
CA ALA A 54 10.89 -23.17 27.56
C ALA A 54 9.47 -22.62 27.80
N CYS A 55 9.23 -22.10 29.00
CA CYS A 55 7.99 -21.42 29.37
C CYS A 55 8.29 -19.97 29.76
N TRP A 56 7.43 -19.05 29.35
CA TRP A 56 7.52 -17.63 29.65
C TRP A 56 6.25 -17.15 30.35
N ASP A 57 6.43 -16.38 31.41
CA ASP A 57 5.33 -15.84 32.21
C ASP A 57 4.80 -14.55 31.56
N ILE A 58 3.48 -14.45 31.42
CA ILE A 58 2.79 -13.25 30.93
C ILE A 58 2.55 -12.31 32.12
N PRO A 59 2.91 -11.01 32.03
CA PRO A 59 2.65 -10.05 33.10
C PRO A 59 1.17 -9.99 33.47
N ALA A 60 0.88 -9.90 34.78
CA ALA A 60 -0.50 -9.88 35.29
C ALA A 60 -1.15 -8.48 35.24
N ASP A 61 -0.37 -7.46 34.91
CA ASP A 61 -0.70 -6.03 34.88
C ASP A 61 -0.78 -5.46 33.46
N LEU A 62 -0.99 -6.32 32.45
CA LEU A 62 -1.19 -5.86 31.08
C LEU A 62 -2.44 -4.98 30.93
N GLU A 63 -2.28 -3.90 30.18
CA GLU A 63 -3.40 -3.11 29.68
C GLU A 63 -4.34 -3.97 28.81
N ALA A 64 -5.62 -3.66 28.88
CA ALA A 64 -6.64 -4.37 28.14
C ALA A 64 -6.53 -4.14 26.63
N GLY A 65 -6.68 -5.23 25.88
CA GLY A 65 -6.66 -5.22 24.42
C GLY A 65 -5.85 -6.38 23.82
N PRO A 66 -5.70 -6.37 22.48
CA PRO A 66 -4.93 -7.38 21.77
C PRO A 66 -3.42 -7.09 21.75
N TRP A 67 -2.65 -8.12 22.10
CA TRP A 67 -1.19 -8.16 22.09
C TRP A 67 -0.70 -9.25 21.16
N TRP A 68 0.45 -9.03 20.52
CA TRP A 68 1.16 -10.07 19.80
C TRP A 68 2.36 -10.55 20.57
N ILE A 69 2.43 -11.86 20.79
CA ILE A 69 3.61 -12.52 21.34
C ILE A 69 4.49 -12.95 20.18
N VAL A 70 5.69 -12.38 20.11
CA VAL A 70 6.66 -12.59 19.05
C VAL A 70 7.86 -13.33 19.61
N GLY A 71 8.25 -14.39 18.91
CA GLY A 71 9.47 -15.13 19.19
C GLY A 71 10.60 -14.69 18.30
N ARG A 72 11.68 -14.20 18.89
CA ARG A 72 12.93 -13.88 18.21
C ARG A 72 13.99 -14.93 18.49
N ASP A 73 14.78 -15.25 17.48
CA ASP A 73 16.06 -15.94 17.63
C ASP A 73 17.16 -15.02 17.10
N GLY A 74 17.88 -14.36 18.02
CA GLY A 74 18.69 -13.19 17.68
C GLY A 74 17.81 -12.04 17.17
N ASP A 75 18.15 -11.47 16.02
CA ASP A 75 17.40 -10.35 15.42
C ASP A 75 16.20 -10.81 14.56
N TRP A 76 16.00 -12.12 14.38
CA TRP A 76 15.01 -12.65 13.45
C TRP A 76 13.76 -13.15 14.18
N ALA A 77 12.57 -12.66 13.79
CA ALA A 77 11.30 -13.28 14.18
C ALA A 77 11.14 -14.64 13.48
N ARG A 78 11.41 -15.73 14.21
CA ARG A 78 11.37 -17.11 13.68
C ARG A 78 10.07 -17.85 13.96
N PHE A 79 9.24 -17.30 14.83
CA PHE A 79 8.01 -17.93 15.26
C PHE A 79 6.82 -17.16 14.71
N ARG A 80 5.76 -17.88 14.33
CA ARG A 80 4.48 -17.26 13.99
C ARG A 80 3.96 -16.48 15.22
N PRO A 81 3.62 -15.18 15.08
CA PRO A 81 3.07 -14.41 16.18
C PRO A 81 1.81 -15.05 16.75
N LEU A 82 1.66 -14.98 18.07
CA LEU A 82 0.50 -15.48 18.79
C LEU A 82 -0.31 -14.29 19.31
N LEU A 83 -1.62 -14.27 19.02
CA LEU A 83 -2.53 -13.24 19.53
C LEU A 83 -2.94 -13.57 20.97
N TRP A 84 -2.64 -12.66 21.90
CA TRP A 84 -3.06 -12.70 23.29
C TRP A 84 -3.98 -11.52 23.58
N VAL A 85 -5.20 -11.77 24.09
CA VAL A 85 -6.16 -10.70 24.40
C VAL A 85 -6.23 -10.58 25.91
N ALA A 86 -5.72 -9.46 26.44
CA ALA A 86 -5.83 -9.11 27.85
C ALA A 86 -7.20 -8.48 28.09
N THR A 87 -7.97 -9.02 29.05
CA THR A 87 -9.28 -8.51 29.43
C THR A 87 -9.14 -7.49 30.55
N MET A 88 -9.97 -6.44 30.54
CA MET A 88 -10.11 -5.54 31.70
C MET A 88 -10.42 -6.36 32.96
N LYS A 89 -9.74 -6.05 34.07
CA LYS A 89 -10.19 -6.52 35.38
C LYS A 89 -11.58 -5.95 35.63
N GLU A 90 -12.53 -6.80 36.06
CA GLU A 90 -13.91 -6.42 36.34
C GLU A 90 -13.96 -5.17 37.22
N GLY A 91 -14.59 -4.09 36.76
CA GLY A 91 -14.90 -2.90 37.58
C GLY A 91 -14.58 -1.52 36.98
N LEU A 92 -13.92 -1.42 35.83
CA LEU A 92 -13.74 -0.12 35.15
C LEU A 92 -14.72 0.01 33.98
N PRO A 93 -15.58 1.05 33.93
CA PRO A 93 -16.43 1.27 32.78
C PRO A 93 -15.57 1.49 31.54
N ALA A 94 -15.98 0.92 30.41
CA ALA A 94 -15.40 1.25 29.11
C ALA A 94 -15.68 2.73 28.84
N GLU A 95 -14.71 3.59 29.14
CA GLU A 95 -14.76 5.00 28.79
C GLU A 95 -14.89 5.12 27.27
N GLY A 96 -16.05 5.63 26.82
CA GLY A 96 -16.28 6.17 25.48
C GLY A 96 -16.09 5.20 24.31
N ALA A 97 -17.09 5.10 23.44
CA ALA A 97 -16.87 4.59 22.09
C ALA A 97 -16.04 5.63 21.31
N ASP A 98 -14.75 5.74 21.64
CA ASP A 98 -13.82 6.58 20.93
C ASP A 98 -13.67 5.98 19.52
N LEU A 99 -13.98 6.78 18.49
CA LEU A 99 -13.95 6.35 17.09
C LEU A 99 -12.50 6.23 16.56
N SER A 100 -11.51 6.25 17.45
CA SER A 100 -10.09 6.12 17.13
C SER A 100 -9.73 4.71 16.64
N LEU A 101 -8.62 4.62 15.90
CA LEU A 101 -8.05 3.38 15.41
C LEU A 101 -7.64 2.49 16.59
N ALA A 102 -7.05 3.09 17.63
CA ALA A 102 -6.69 2.39 18.86
C ALA A 102 -7.91 1.78 19.57
N GLY A 103 -9.01 2.54 19.71
CA GLY A 103 -10.27 2.04 20.25
C GLY A 103 -10.86 0.92 19.40
N THR A 104 -10.81 1.08 18.07
CA THR A 104 -11.27 0.08 17.11
C THR A 104 -10.47 -1.23 17.19
N ILE A 105 -9.15 -1.16 17.33
CA ILE A 105 -8.28 -2.35 17.47
C ILE A 105 -8.62 -3.14 18.74
N ARG A 106 -8.99 -2.46 19.83
CA ARG A 106 -9.39 -3.06 21.10
C ARG A 106 -10.81 -3.65 21.11
N GLU A 107 -11.62 -3.40 20.08
CA GLU A 107 -12.95 -3.99 19.96
C GLU A 107 -12.87 -5.52 19.91
N SER A 108 -13.59 -6.16 20.83
CA SER A 108 -13.56 -7.62 21.02
C SER A 108 -14.48 -8.34 20.04
N ASP A 109 -15.59 -7.70 19.65
CA ASP A 109 -16.50 -8.24 18.65
C ASP A 109 -15.92 -8.07 17.24
N ARG A 110 -15.75 -9.18 16.54
CA ARG A 110 -15.13 -9.20 15.22
C ARG A 110 -15.90 -8.34 14.22
N ASP A 111 -17.22 -8.49 14.13
CA ASP A 111 -18.02 -7.84 13.09
C ASP A 111 -18.10 -6.33 13.33
N ARG A 112 -18.24 -5.91 14.59
CA ARG A 112 -18.19 -4.49 14.98
C ARG A 112 -16.83 -3.88 14.69
N ARG A 113 -15.74 -4.58 15.01
CA ARG A 113 -14.39 -4.14 14.69
C ARG A 113 -14.18 -3.98 13.19
N GLU A 114 -14.64 -4.95 12.40
CA GLU A 114 -14.55 -4.89 10.93
C GLU A 114 -15.33 -3.70 10.36
N GLN A 115 -16.54 -3.43 10.86
CA GLN A 115 -17.34 -2.26 10.46
C GLN A 115 -16.68 -0.93 10.84
N ARG A 116 -16.16 -0.81 12.07
CA ARG A 116 -15.47 0.39 12.54
C ARG A 116 -14.18 0.64 11.76
N LEU A 117 -13.38 -0.40 11.48
CA LEU A 117 -12.18 -0.28 10.65
C LEU A 117 -12.52 0.24 9.26
N ASN A 118 -13.61 -0.26 8.67
CA ASN A 118 -14.05 0.20 7.35
C ASN A 118 -14.45 1.68 7.36
N ALA A 119 -15.23 2.11 8.36
CA ALA A 119 -15.65 3.50 8.51
C ALA A 119 -14.42 4.42 8.71
N LEU A 120 -13.50 4.02 9.59
CA LEU A 120 -12.31 4.80 9.89
C LEU A 120 -11.35 4.89 8.71
N LEU A 121 -11.12 3.79 7.97
CA LEU A 121 -10.28 3.82 6.78
C LEU A 121 -10.87 4.74 5.70
N ALA A 122 -12.20 4.78 5.56
CA ALA A 122 -12.88 5.72 4.66
C ALA A 122 -12.72 7.18 5.12
N GLU A 123 -12.84 7.43 6.44
CA GLU A 123 -12.65 8.76 7.03
C GLU A 123 -11.22 9.26 6.88
N LEU A 124 -10.22 8.43 7.15
CA LEU A 124 -8.80 8.74 6.90
C LEU A 124 -8.57 9.15 5.45
N GLY A 125 -9.26 8.49 4.51
CA GLY A 125 -9.21 8.81 3.08
C GLY A 125 -9.76 10.20 2.70
N GLN A 126 -10.49 10.85 3.60
CA GLN A 126 -11.11 12.17 3.42
C GLN A 126 -10.47 13.24 4.30
N ASN A 127 -9.84 12.86 5.41
CA ASN A 127 -9.26 13.76 6.40
C ASN A 127 -7.75 13.51 6.56
N PRO A 128 -6.90 14.29 5.85
CA PRO A 128 -5.45 14.21 6.00
C PRO A 128 -4.93 14.58 7.39
N ASP A 129 -5.70 15.34 8.17
CA ASP A 129 -5.32 15.83 9.51
C ASP A 129 -5.81 14.94 10.65
N HIS A 130 -6.41 13.79 10.31
CA HIS A 130 -6.93 12.85 11.30
C HIS A 130 -5.81 12.33 12.22
N PRO A 131 -6.01 12.29 13.56
CA PRO A 131 -4.95 11.93 14.52
C PRO A 131 -4.41 10.50 14.34
N ASP A 132 -5.24 9.56 13.87
CA ASP A 132 -4.85 8.15 13.68
C ASP A 132 -3.90 7.86 12.51
N TRP A 133 -3.50 8.88 11.74
CA TRP A 133 -2.51 8.69 10.68
C TRP A 133 -1.17 8.17 11.22
N SER A 134 -0.76 8.60 12.41
CA SER A 134 0.45 8.10 13.08
C SER A 134 0.38 6.59 13.30
N LEU A 135 -0.72 6.13 13.91
CA LEU A 135 -0.94 4.72 14.20
C LEU A 135 -1.04 3.87 12.91
N LEU A 136 -1.70 4.37 11.85
CA LEU A 136 -1.71 3.68 10.56
C LEU A 136 -0.28 3.52 9.99
N LEU A 137 0.57 4.54 10.09
CA LEU A 137 1.96 4.46 9.63
C LEU A 137 2.80 3.53 10.51
N ASP A 138 2.52 3.43 11.80
CA ASP A 138 3.18 2.44 12.67
C ASP A 138 2.83 1.01 12.27
N TYR A 139 1.59 0.76 11.83
CA TYR A 139 1.21 -0.52 11.23
C TYR A 139 1.99 -0.81 9.94
N VAL A 140 2.23 0.19 9.10
CA VAL A 140 3.08 0.04 7.91
C VAL A 140 4.52 -0.30 8.30
N ARG A 141 5.06 0.30 9.37
CA ARG A 141 6.38 -0.05 9.91
C ARG A 141 6.42 -1.49 10.41
N LEU A 142 5.37 -1.94 11.11
CA LEU A 142 5.22 -3.32 11.58
C LEU A 142 5.17 -4.33 10.43
N ALA A 143 4.60 -3.92 9.29
CA ALA A 143 4.56 -4.71 8.05
C ALA A 143 5.94 -4.96 7.39
N ARG A 144 7.01 -4.34 7.88
CA ARG A 144 8.39 -4.67 7.48
C ARG A 144 8.84 -6.02 8.02
N GLU A 145 8.33 -6.39 9.19
CA GLU A 145 8.69 -7.63 9.88
C GLU A 145 7.61 -8.71 9.70
N PHE A 146 6.34 -8.30 9.68
CA PHE A 146 5.20 -9.22 9.59
C PHE A 146 4.46 -9.05 8.28
N PRO A 147 3.92 -10.13 7.68
CA PRO A 147 3.12 -10.02 6.46
C PRO A 147 1.94 -9.06 6.69
N PRO A 148 1.71 -8.04 5.82
CA PRO A 148 0.63 -7.07 5.99
C PRO A 148 -0.77 -7.71 6.07
N SER A 149 -0.96 -8.88 5.45
CA SER A 149 -2.19 -9.68 5.53
C SER A 149 -2.51 -10.21 6.93
N SER A 150 -1.54 -10.23 7.85
CA SER A 150 -1.74 -10.62 9.25
C SER A 150 -2.28 -9.47 10.10
N LEU A 151 -2.25 -8.24 9.60
CA LEU A 151 -2.68 -7.02 10.28
C LEU A 151 -4.05 -6.61 9.75
N ASP A 152 -5.09 -6.64 10.58
CA ASP A 152 -6.48 -6.38 10.15
C ASP A 152 -6.65 -5.02 9.45
N VAL A 153 -5.96 -3.99 9.93
CA VAL A 153 -5.96 -2.64 9.35
C VAL A 153 -5.41 -2.66 7.92
N LEU A 154 -4.22 -3.23 7.72
CA LEU A 154 -3.57 -3.25 6.42
C LEU A 154 -4.27 -4.21 5.44
N ARG A 155 -4.84 -5.31 5.94
CA ARG A 155 -5.62 -6.27 5.14
C ARG A 155 -6.77 -5.59 4.40
N ARG A 156 -7.38 -4.57 5.00
CA ARG A 156 -8.52 -3.83 4.44
C ARG A 156 -8.12 -2.63 3.60
N LEU A 157 -6.92 -2.10 3.80
CA LEU A 157 -6.42 -0.90 3.14
C LEU A 157 -6.56 -0.90 1.59
N PRO A 158 -6.40 -2.02 0.85
CA PRO A 158 -6.62 -2.06 -0.60
C PRO A 158 -8.02 -1.61 -1.06
N ALA A 159 -9.04 -1.74 -0.21
CA ALA A 159 -10.40 -1.29 -0.52
C ALA A 159 -10.59 0.24 -0.40
N TYR A 160 -9.57 0.97 0.09
CA TYR A 160 -9.61 2.41 0.34
C TYR A 160 -8.49 3.13 -0.42
N PRO A 161 -8.63 3.28 -1.77
CA PRO A 161 -7.58 3.82 -2.63
C PRO A 161 -7.17 5.26 -2.28
N ARG A 162 -8.10 6.11 -1.82
CA ARG A 162 -7.79 7.47 -1.36
C ARG A 162 -6.90 7.47 -0.12
N THR A 163 -7.17 6.57 0.81
CA THR A 163 -6.36 6.37 2.02
C THR A 163 -4.96 5.88 1.66
N LEU A 164 -4.84 4.98 0.67
CA LEU A 164 -3.53 4.59 0.12
C LEU A 164 -2.78 5.76 -0.53
N ALA A 165 -3.48 6.59 -1.32
CA ALA A 165 -2.89 7.76 -1.96
C ALA A 165 -2.39 8.79 -0.92
N LEU A 166 -3.23 9.12 0.06
CA LEU A 166 -2.87 10.01 1.17
C LEU A 166 -1.72 9.44 1.99
N ALA A 167 -1.73 8.14 2.30
CA ALA A 167 -0.64 7.50 3.03
C ALA A 167 0.69 7.74 2.32
N LEU A 168 0.73 7.62 0.99
CA LEU A 168 1.93 7.86 0.19
C LEU A 168 2.34 9.33 0.17
N PHE A 169 1.40 10.28 0.04
CA PHE A 169 1.69 11.72 0.09
C PHE A 169 2.25 12.17 1.45
N LYS A 170 1.80 11.55 2.54
CA LYS A 170 2.24 11.86 3.91
C LYS A 170 3.62 11.30 4.26
N THR A 171 4.23 10.49 3.39
CA THR A 171 5.55 9.90 3.67
C THR A 171 6.70 10.87 3.49
N ASP A 172 7.72 10.68 4.30
CA ASP A 172 9.08 11.22 4.16
C ASP A 172 10.03 10.19 3.49
N ASP A 173 11.33 10.48 3.43
CA ASP A 173 12.32 9.60 2.81
C ASP A 173 12.43 8.22 3.48
N GLU A 174 12.21 8.14 4.79
CA GLU A 174 12.31 6.90 5.56
C GLU A 174 11.05 6.03 5.45
N THR A 175 9.88 6.66 5.36
CA THR A 175 8.57 6.00 5.38
C THR A 175 8.01 5.71 3.98
N PHE A 176 8.57 6.30 2.93
CA PHE A 176 8.10 6.10 1.54
C PHE A 176 8.18 4.63 1.11
N GLU A 177 9.34 3.98 1.26
CA GLU A 177 9.54 2.60 0.77
C GLU A 177 8.63 1.59 1.50
N PRO A 178 8.46 1.65 2.84
CA PRO A 178 7.48 0.82 3.53
C PRO A 178 6.07 0.91 2.93
N VAL A 179 5.52 2.12 2.75
CA VAL A 179 4.18 2.32 2.16
C VAL A 179 4.15 1.84 0.72
N TRP A 180 5.13 2.26 -0.09
CA TRP A 180 5.26 1.88 -1.50
C TRP A 180 5.26 0.36 -1.71
N SER A 181 5.98 -0.35 -0.85
CA SER A 181 6.17 -1.79 -0.91
C SER A 181 4.92 -2.61 -0.58
N LEU A 182 3.88 -2.01 0.02
CA LEU A 182 2.61 -2.69 0.32
C LEU A 182 2.01 -3.30 -0.94
N SER A 183 2.12 -2.61 -2.08
CA SER A 183 1.65 -3.13 -3.37
C SER A 183 2.34 -4.44 -3.79
N ARG A 184 3.51 -4.79 -3.26
CA ARG A 184 4.15 -6.09 -3.54
C ARG A 184 3.46 -7.23 -2.79
N GLN A 185 2.96 -6.95 -1.59
CA GLN A 185 2.46 -7.96 -0.65
C GLN A 185 0.92 -8.02 -0.57
N MET A 186 0.24 -6.98 -1.03
CA MET A 186 -1.22 -6.82 -0.95
C MET A 186 -1.86 -6.78 -2.33
N PRO A 187 -3.14 -7.15 -2.48
CA PRO A 187 -3.82 -7.29 -3.77
C PRO A 187 -4.24 -5.94 -4.37
N PHE A 188 -3.27 -5.06 -4.63
CA PHE A 188 -3.46 -3.82 -5.40
C PHE A 188 -2.21 -3.46 -6.20
N LEU A 189 -2.32 -2.52 -7.12
CA LEU A 189 -1.19 -1.92 -7.82
C LEU A 189 -1.35 -0.40 -7.84
N TRP A 190 -0.27 0.33 -7.62
CA TRP A 190 -0.29 1.80 -7.68
C TRP A 190 -0.78 2.35 -9.03
N VAL A 191 -0.46 1.66 -10.13
CA VAL A 191 -0.94 1.98 -11.50
C VAL A 191 -2.42 1.70 -11.73
N LEU A 192 -3.12 1.07 -10.78
CA LEU A 192 -4.55 0.79 -10.87
C LEU A 192 -5.38 1.67 -9.93
N LEU A 193 -4.74 2.49 -9.09
CA LEU A 193 -5.47 3.49 -8.31
C LEU A 193 -6.09 4.52 -9.28
N ALA A 194 -7.33 4.91 -9.01
CA ALA A 194 -8.04 5.79 -9.89
C ALA A 194 -7.36 7.16 -9.97
N ALA A 195 -7.28 7.76 -11.15
CA ALA A 195 -6.78 9.13 -11.32
C ALA A 195 -7.58 10.11 -10.44
N ASN A 196 -8.89 9.87 -10.29
CA ASN A 196 -9.74 10.71 -9.43
C ASN A 196 -9.42 10.54 -7.93
N ASP A 197 -9.04 9.35 -7.47
CA ASP A 197 -8.66 9.16 -6.06
C ASP A 197 -7.34 9.87 -5.75
N TRP A 198 -6.39 9.85 -6.69
CA TRP A 198 -5.17 10.66 -6.60
C TRP A 198 -5.48 12.15 -6.55
N ARG A 199 -6.38 12.63 -7.40
CA ARG A 199 -6.84 14.01 -7.44
C ARG A 199 -7.39 14.44 -6.09
N GLU A 200 -8.39 13.73 -5.60
CA GLU A 200 -9.08 14.07 -4.35
C GLU A 200 -8.13 14.01 -3.14
N ALA A 201 -7.28 12.99 -3.06
CA ALA A 201 -6.26 12.90 -2.02
C ALA A 201 -5.25 14.06 -2.07
N ALA A 202 -4.78 14.42 -3.27
CA ALA A 202 -3.80 15.48 -3.43
C ALA A 202 -4.43 16.86 -3.13
N THR A 203 -5.66 17.10 -3.55
CA THR A 203 -6.43 18.31 -3.20
C THR A 203 -6.67 18.41 -1.70
N ALA A 204 -7.08 17.32 -1.05
CA ALA A 204 -7.27 17.32 0.39
C ALA A 204 -5.95 17.62 1.13
N TYR A 205 -4.85 16.96 0.76
CA TYR A 205 -3.58 17.09 1.47
C TYR A 205 -2.85 18.40 1.15
N PHE A 206 -2.43 18.60 -0.11
CA PHE A 206 -1.66 19.79 -0.48
C PHE A 206 -2.52 21.05 -0.48
N GLY A 207 -3.78 20.96 -0.90
CA GLY A 207 -4.72 22.08 -0.81
C GLY A 207 -5.01 22.48 0.63
N GLY A 208 -5.22 21.50 1.52
CA GLY A 208 -5.36 21.74 2.96
C GLY A 208 -4.13 22.45 3.54
N LEU A 209 -2.91 21.96 3.24
CA LEU A 209 -1.67 22.60 3.66
C LEU A 209 -1.53 24.04 3.15
N GLN A 210 -1.93 24.31 1.90
CA GLN A 210 -1.92 25.68 1.36
C GLN A 210 -2.86 26.62 2.13
N VAL A 211 -4.03 26.14 2.57
CA VAL A 211 -4.98 26.94 3.35
C VAL A 211 -4.43 27.20 4.76
N THR A 212 -4.02 26.15 5.46
CA THR A 212 -3.48 26.25 6.83
C THR A 212 -2.22 27.12 6.90
N LEU A 213 -1.33 27.00 5.90
CA LEU A 213 -0.11 27.80 5.86
C LEU A 213 -0.31 29.20 5.31
N ALA A 214 -1.43 29.53 4.64
CA ALA A 214 -1.69 30.91 4.23
C ALA A 214 -1.93 31.85 5.43
N GLU A 215 -2.29 31.30 6.59
CA GLU A 215 -2.48 32.05 7.85
C GLU A 215 -1.14 32.37 8.55
N VAL A 216 -0.11 31.60 8.24
CA VAL A 216 1.27 31.83 8.69
C VAL A 216 2.00 32.48 7.51
N VAL A 217 3.01 33.33 7.71
CA VAL A 217 3.75 33.97 6.58
C VAL A 217 4.59 32.94 5.77
N THR A 218 4.33 31.64 5.94
CA THR A 218 5.01 30.54 5.28
C THR A 218 4.47 30.37 3.86
N ASP A 219 5.36 30.66 2.91
CA ASP A 219 5.12 30.78 1.48
C ASP A 219 4.50 29.51 0.86
N ARG A 220 3.53 29.68 -0.05
CA ARG A 220 3.01 28.63 -0.97
C ARG A 220 4.12 27.84 -1.65
N LYS A 221 5.29 28.45 -1.79
CA LYS A 221 6.53 27.82 -2.25
C LYS A 221 6.91 26.57 -1.44
N PHE A 222 6.72 26.55 -0.12
CA PHE A 222 7.04 25.37 0.71
C PHE A 222 6.17 24.16 0.34
N VAL A 223 4.86 24.37 0.17
CA VAL A 223 3.95 23.28 -0.23
C VAL A 223 4.28 22.78 -1.64
N PHE A 224 4.67 23.70 -2.53
CA PHE A 224 5.16 23.33 -3.85
C PHE A 224 6.47 22.52 -3.79
N GLU A 225 7.43 22.91 -2.96
CA GLU A 225 8.67 22.16 -2.73
C GLU A 225 8.38 20.77 -2.17
N LEU A 226 7.48 20.63 -1.19
CA LEU A 226 7.03 19.34 -0.67
C LEU A 226 6.42 18.45 -1.75
N PHE A 227 5.58 19.03 -2.61
CA PHE A 227 5.02 18.32 -3.77
C PHE A 227 6.12 17.90 -4.76
N GLN A 228 7.11 18.75 -5.04
CA GLN A 228 8.23 18.39 -5.92
C GLN A 228 9.08 17.26 -5.31
N SER A 229 9.36 17.29 -4.00
CA SER A 229 10.05 16.20 -3.32
C SER A 229 9.26 14.89 -3.42
N PHE A 230 7.93 14.92 -3.31
CA PHE A 230 7.10 13.74 -3.60
C PHE A 230 7.23 13.29 -5.06
N ARG A 231 7.10 14.21 -6.02
CA ARG A 231 7.19 13.91 -7.47
C ARG A 231 8.51 13.28 -7.83
N GLU A 232 9.63 13.83 -7.36
CA GLU A 232 10.97 13.32 -7.57
C GLU A 232 11.10 11.91 -7.00
N ARG A 233 10.63 11.70 -5.75
CA ARG A 233 10.65 10.38 -5.12
C ARG A 233 9.87 9.35 -5.93
N ALA A 234 8.61 9.64 -6.25
CA ALA A 234 7.75 8.73 -7.01
C ALA A 234 8.32 8.43 -8.41
N SER A 235 8.78 9.46 -9.12
CA SER A 235 9.33 9.34 -10.49
C SER A 235 10.66 8.61 -10.53
N ALA A 236 11.49 8.74 -9.50
CA ALA A 236 12.73 7.97 -9.36
C ALA A 236 12.47 6.47 -9.19
N ARG A 237 11.32 6.09 -8.63
CA ARG A 237 10.93 4.68 -8.54
C ARG A 237 10.42 4.21 -9.90
N ARG A 238 9.47 4.93 -10.52
CA ARG A 238 8.92 4.55 -11.83
C ARG A 238 8.57 5.77 -12.67
N SER A 239 8.92 5.73 -13.96
CA SER A 239 8.67 6.80 -14.94
C SER A 239 7.19 7.14 -15.11
N TYR A 240 6.29 6.16 -14.99
CA TYR A 240 4.85 6.34 -15.15
C TYR A 240 4.18 7.26 -14.13
N TRP A 241 4.89 7.70 -13.10
CA TRP A 241 4.39 8.71 -12.18
C TRP A 241 4.38 10.10 -12.77
N ARG A 242 5.25 10.37 -13.75
CA ARG A 242 5.39 11.72 -14.32
C ARG A 242 4.06 12.26 -14.87
N PRO A 243 3.28 11.52 -15.68
CA PRO A 243 2.01 12.02 -16.20
C PRO A 243 1.00 12.39 -15.11
N LEU A 244 0.89 11.52 -14.09
CA LEU A 244 0.00 11.76 -12.97
C LEU A 244 0.44 12.98 -12.16
N CYS A 245 1.73 13.09 -11.83
CA CYS A 245 2.27 14.24 -11.11
C CYS A 245 2.16 15.54 -11.91
N ASP A 246 2.37 15.51 -13.23
CA ASP A 246 2.20 16.68 -14.08
C ASP A 246 0.75 17.17 -14.04
N TRP A 247 -0.21 16.25 -14.16
CA TRP A 247 -1.63 16.57 -14.08
C TRP A 247 -2.05 17.10 -12.70
N LEU A 248 -1.56 16.49 -11.61
CA LEU A 248 -1.81 16.99 -10.25
C LEU A 248 -1.18 18.37 -10.03
N GLN A 249 0.00 18.63 -10.60
CA GLN A 249 0.67 19.93 -10.46
C GLN A 249 -0.16 21.05 -11.11
N GLU A 250 -0.67 20.84 -12.33
CA GLU A 250 -1.52 21.85 -13.01
C GLU A 250 -2.77 22.18 -12.20
N LEU A 251 -3.35 21.18 -11.54
CA LEU A 251 -4.53 21.35 -10.70
C LEU A 251 -4.21 22.12 -9.41
N LEU A 252 -3.15 21.75 -8.70
CA LEU A 252 -2.84 22.27 -7.37
C LEU A 252 -2.02 23.57 -7.39
N PHE A 253 -1.28 23.79 -8.46
CA PHE A 253 -0.33 24.90 -8.62
C PHE A 253 -0.43 25.51 -10.02
N PRO A 254 -1.59 26.08 -10.40
CA PRO A 254 -1.83 26.57 -11.77
C PRO A 254 -0.88 27.69 -12.21
N THR A 255 -0.26 28.41 -11.26
CA THR A 255 0.71 29.47 -11.54
C THR A 255 2.12 28.95 -11.82
N GLN A 256 2.39 27.66 -11.58
CA GLN A 256 3.70 27.05 -11.74
C GLN A 256 3.78 26.35 -13.10
N SER A 257 4.78 26.70 -13.91
CA SER A 257 4.92 26.11 -15.24
C SER A 257 5.41 24.66 -15.18
N LEU A 258 4.80 23.80 -15.98
CA LEU A 258 5.33 22.50 -16.30
C LEU A 258 6.47 22.66 -17.32
N LYS A 259 7.71 22.38 -16.90
CA LYS A 259 8.85 22.32 -17.81
C LYS A 259 8.87 20.97 -18.51
N SER A 260 8.86 20.96 -19.84
CA SER A 260 9.02 19.76 -20.68
C SER A 260 8.05 18.61 -20.33
N SER A 261 6.76 18.92 -20.20
CA SER A 261 5.74 17.93 -19.86
C SER A 261 5.16 17.23 -21.09
N GLU A 262 5.14 15.90 -21.04
CA GLU A 262 4.42 15.05 -21.99
C GLU A 262 2.92 15.33 -21.99
N LEU A 263 2.36 15.77 -20.86
CA LEU A 263 0.94 16.15 -20.75
C LEU A 263 0.64 17.38 -21.59
N SER A 264 1.48 18.41 -21.51
CA SER A 264 1.35 19.61 -22.34
C SER A 264 1.52 19.27 -23.83
N MET A 265 2.46 18.38 -24.17
CA MET A 265 2.62 17.89 -25.55
C MET A 265 1.38 17.12 -26.02
N ALA A 266 0.82 16.24 -25.20
CA ALA A 266 -0.36 15.45 -25.53
C ALA A 266 -1.59 16.30 -25.84
N ARG A 267 -1.78 17.44 -25.14
CA ARG A 267 -2.88 18.37 -25.40
C ARG A 267 -2.76 19.10 -26.73
N CYS A 268 -1.54 19.43 -27.13
CA CYS A 268 -1.29 20.19 -28.37
C CYS A 268 -1.12 19.28 -29.58
N TYR A 269 -0.47 18.13 -29.41
CA TYR A 269 -0.04 17.25 -30.50
C TYR A 269 0.08 15.79 -30.01
N PRO A 270 -1.06 15.09 -29.81
CA PRO A 270 -1.09 13.73 -29.24
C PRO A 270 -0.34 12.70 -30.09
N SER A 271 -0.29 12.90 -31.42
CA SER A 271 0.38 11.99 -32.36
C SER A 271 1.88 11.84 -32.12
N CYS A 272 2.55 12.80 -31.47
CA CYS A 272 3.95 12.62 -31.07
C CYS A 272 4.14 11.50 -30.04
N LEU A 273 3.20 11.36 -29.09
CA LEU A 273 3.24 10.25 -28.13
C LEU A 273 2.82 8.93 -28.78
N GLU A 274 1.86 8.96 -29.71
CA GLU A 274 1.45 7.78 -30.48
C GLU A 274 2.60 7.20 -31.31
N GLN A 275 3.46 8.07 -31.88
CA GLN A 275 4.68 7.63 -32.58
C GLN A 275 5.68 6.93 -31.65
N GLN A 276 5.76 7.33 -30.38
CA GLN A 276 6.62 6.66 -29.41
C GLN A 276 6.14 5.23 -29.12
N ILE A 277 4.82 4.98 -29.11
CA ILE A 277 4.25 3.63 -28.95
C ILE A 277 4.81 2.68 -30.01
N VAL A 278 4.87 3.14 -31.27
CA VAL A 278 5.39 2.33 -32.38
C VAL A 278 6.87 1.97 -32.19
N LEU A 279 7.68 2.93 -31.75
CA LEU A 279 9.10 2.69 -31.47
C LEU A 279 9.29 1.69 -30.32
N MET A 280 8.58 1.89 -29.22
CA MET A 280 8.64 1.01 -28.05
C MET A 280 8.14 -0.40 -28.35
N GLU A 281 7.22 -0.54 -29.30
CA GLU A 281 6.75 -1.86 -29.73
C GLU A 281 7.83 -2.62 -30.52
N GLN A 282 8.59 -1.92 -31.35
CA GLN A 282 9.74 -2.52 -32.04
C GLN A 282 10.80 -2.96 -31.03
N GLU A 283 11.04 -2.18 -29.98
CA GLU A 283 11.95 -2.56 -28.90
C GLU A 283 11.44 -3.77 -28.11
N LEU A 284 10.13 -3.84 -27.80
CA LEU A 284 9.51 -5.02 -27.20
C LEU A 284 9.78 -6.26 -28.05
N GLN A 285 9.55 -6.18 -29.37
CA GLN A 285 9.84 -7.29 -30.28
C GLN A 285 11.33 -7.64 -30.32
N GLY A 286 12.21 -6.64 -30.23
CA GLY A 286 13.66 -6.83 -30.20
C GLY A 286 14.19 -7.45 -28.90
N ARG A 287 13.52 -7.24 -27.76
CA ARG A 287 13.90 -7.81 -26.45
C ARG A 287 13.56 -9.29 -26.30
N HIS A 288 12.55 -9.79 -27.03
CA HIS A 288 12.04 -11.14 -26.88
C HIS A 288 12.46 -12.05 -28.03
N VAL A 289 12.97 -13.24 -27.69
CA VAL A 289 13.46 -14.21 -28.67
C VAL A 289 12.32 -15.03 -29.29
N SER A 290 12.55 -15.52 -30.51
CA SER A 290 11.64 -16.46 -31.16
C SER A 290 11.48 -17.73 -30.31
N GLY A 291 10.23 -18.08 -29.97
CA GLY A 291 9.88 -19.25 -29.17
C GLY A 291 9.76 -19.02 -27.66
N GLU A 292 9.94 -17.78 -27.18
CA GLU A 292 9.61 -17.44 -25.80
C GLU A 292 8.11 -17.62 -25.52
N LYS A 293 7.77 -18.10 -24.31
CA LYS A 293 6.37 -18.27 -23.91
C LYS A 293 5.82 -16.96 -23.38
N TRP A 294 4.91 -16.36 -24.14
CA TRP A 294 4.21 -15.15 -23.73
C TRP A 294 3.09 -15.51 -22.73
N PRO A 295 2.90 -14.71 -21.67
CA PRO A 295 1.86 -14.96 -20.68
C PRO A 295 0.47 -14.80 -21.28
N GLU A 296 -0.38 -15.79 -21.04
CA GLU A 296 -1.81 -15.75 -21.36
C GLU A 296 -2.59 -15.08 -20.22
N SER A 297 -3.73 -14.47 -20.55
CA SER A 297 -4.53 -13.71 -19.58
C SER A 297 -5.98 -13.63 -20.04
N PHE A 298 -6.88 -14.34 -19.36
CA PHE A 298 -8.28 -14.44 -19.77
C PHE A 298 -9.11 -13.24 -19.29
N GLU A 299 -9.01 -12.89 -18.00
CA GLU A 299 -9.77 -11.77 -17.42
C GLU A 299 -9.37 -10.45 -18.08
N MET A 300 -8.08 -10.26 -18.32
CA MET A 300 -7.57 -9.05 -18.97
C MET A 300 -8.09 -8.96 -20.42
N MET A 301 -8.05 -10.06 -21.19
CA MET A 301 -8.53 -10.05 -22.57
C MET A 301 -10.05 -9.87 -22.69
N SER A 302 -10.83 -10.21 -21.65
CA SER A 302 -12.27 -9.90 -21.62
C SER A 302 -12.56 -8.39 -21.66
N ARG A 303 -11.60 -7.56 -21.23
CA ARG A 303 -11.69 -6.09 -21.19
C ARG A 303 -11.12 -5.39 -22.41
N ARG A 304 -10.72 -6.14 -23.43
CA ARG A 304 -10.15 -5.59 -24.66
C ARG A 304 -11.09 -4.61 -25.39
N GLN A 305 -12.40 -4.79 -25.26
CA GLN A 305 -13.38 -3.89 -25.85
C GLN A 305 -13.40 -2.51 -25.16
N ASP A 306 -12.87 -2.41 -23.93
CA ASP A 306 -12.88 -1.18 -23.12
C ASP A 306 -11.86 -0.14 -23.65
N ILE A 307 -10.85 -0.57 -24.41
CA ILE A 307 -9.80 0.29 -24.99
C ILE A 307 -10.08 0.64 -26.47
N ALA A 308 -9.44 1.71 -26.95
CA ALA A 308 -9.58 2.21 -28.31
C ALA A 308 -9.14 1.15 -29.36
N PRO A 309 -9.84 1.04 -30.51
CA PRO A 309 -9.60 0.00 -31.51
C PRO A 309 -8.15 -0.19 -31.96
N GLU A 310 -7.40 0.90 -32.10
CA GLU A 310 -6.00 0.97 -32.47
C GLU A 310 -5.08 0.25 -31.47
N TYR A 311 -5.43 0.26 -30.18
CA TYR A 311 -4.64 -0.36 -29.11
C TYR A 311 -5.07 -1.79 -28.79
N ARG A 312 -6.03 -2.35 -29.54
CA ARG A 312 -6.52 -3.73 -29.34
C ARG A 312 -5.62 -4.79 -29.97
N TYR A 313 -4.71 -4.40 -30.86
CA TYR A 313 -3.81 -5.33 -31.57
C TYR A 313 -4.54 -6.49 -32.28
N ALA A 314 -5.70 -6.22 -32.90
CA ALA A 314 -6.53 -7.23 -33.56
C ALA A 314 -5.95 -7.85 -34.83
N HIS A 315 -4.94 -7.21 -35.38
CA HIS A 315 -4.20 -7.71 -36.53
C HIS A 315 -3.13 -8.75 -36.16
N LEU A 316 -2.78 -8.89 -34.88
CA LEU A 316 -1.77 -9.84 -34.41
C LEU A 316 -2.40 -11.16 -33.95
N ASP A 317 -1.59 -12.22 -33.92
CA ASP A 317 -1.96 -13.50 -33.31
C ASP A 317 -2.42 -13.29 -31.85
N PRO A 318 -3.54 -13.89 -31.40
CA PRO A 318 -4.02 -13.83 -30.02
C PRO A 318 -2.97 -14.08 -28.96
N PHE A 319 -1.95 -14.91 -29.25
CA PHE A 319 -0.82 -15.18 -28.37
C PHE A 319 -0.06 -13.91 -27.92
N TYR A 320 0.06 -12.91 -28.80
CA TYR A 320 0.84 -11.69 -28.56
C TYR A 320 0.04 -10.52 -27.98
N GLN A 321 -1.29 -10.63 -28.01
CA GLN A 321 -2.19 -9.54 -27.63
C GLN A 321 -2.15 -9.23 -26.12
N PRO A 322 -2.05 -10.22 -25.20
CA PRO A 322 -2.16 -9.93 -23.78
C PRO A 322 -1.16 -8.90 -23.27
N VAL A 323 0.13 -9.12 -23.56
CA VAL A 323 1.23 -8.23 -23.15
C VAL A 323 1.08 -6.83 -23.75
N ARG A 324 0.67 -6.73 -25.01
CA ARG A 324 0.51 -5.44 -25.71
C ARG A 324 -0.67 -4.63 -25.21
N CYS A 325 -1.80 -5.27 -24.93
CA CYS A 325 -3.01 -4.59 -24.48
C CYS A 325 -2.94 -4.19 -22.98
N ALA A 326 -2.17 -4.92 -22.18
CA ALA A 326 -2.09 -4.76 -20.73
C ALA A 326 -1.90 -3.31 -20.23
N PRO A 327 -0.91 -2.53 -20.71
CA PRO A 327 -0.73 -1.15 -20.25
C PRO A 327 -1.91 -0.24 -20.58
N PHE A 328 -2.54 -0.40 -21.76
CA PHE A 328 -3.71 0.39 -22.15
C PHE A 328 -4.93 0.08 -21.29
N ILE A 329 -5.15 -1.20 -20.98
CA ILE A 329 -6.24 -1.62 -20.09
C ILE A 329 -5.98 -1.11 -18.67
N ALA A 330 -4.76 -1.21 -18.16
CA ALA A 330 -4.41 -0.66 -16.85
C ALA A 330 -4.66 0.86 -16.78
N ALA A 331 -4.26 1.62 -17.82
CA ALA A 331 -4.53 3.05 -17.92
C ALA A 331 -6.04 3.34 -17.99
N HIS A 332 -6.80 2.58 -18.78
CA HIS A 332 -8.26 2.70 -18.85
C HIS A 332 -8.92 2.48 -17.49
N LEU A 333 -8.52 1.45 -16.74
CA LEU A 333 -9.05 1.16 -15.40
C LEU A 333 -8.76 2.32 -14.43
N SER A 334 -7.52 2.82 -14.42
CA SER A 334 -7.11 3.93 -13.57
C SER A 334 -7.84 5.23 -13.93
N LEU A 335 -7.95 5.56 -15.22
CA LEU A 335 -8.67 6.75 -15.66
C LEU A 335 -10.14 6.66 -15.21
N ASN A 336 -10.82 5.57 -15.54
CA ASN A 336 -12.27 5.45 -15.32
C ASN A 336 -12.66 5.01 -13.89
N GLY A 337 -11.69 4.84 -12.99
CA GLY A 337 -11.95 4.44 -11.60
C GLY A 337 -12.60 3.06 -11.47
N ILE A 338 -12.27 2.15 -12.40
CA ILE A 338 -12.84 0.80 -12.40
C ILE A 338 -12.01 -0.07 -11.45
N THR A 339 -12.61 -0.51 -10.35
CA THR A 339 -11.96 -1.39 -9.40
C THR A 339 -11.77 -2.80 -10.00
N PRO A 340 -10.52 -3.27 -10.18
CA PRO A 340 -10.24 -4.60 -10.70
C PRO A 340 -10.43 -5.66 -9.60
N ASN A 341 -10.84 -6.86 -9.99
CA ASN A 341 -10.86 -8.01 -9.08
C ASN A 341 -9.43 -8.55 -8.84
N GLU A 342 -9.25 -9.37 -7.81
CA GLU A 342 -7.93 -9.91 -7.44
C GLU A 342 -7.27 -10.71 -8.55
N ARG A 343 -8.06 -11.44 -9.35
CA ARG A 343 -7.56 -12.24 -10.48
C ARG A 343 -6.96 -11.36 -11.57
N LEU A 344 -7.63 -10.27 -11.94
CA LEU A 344 -7.13 -9.31 -12.91
C LEU A 344 -5.87 -8.60 -12.41
N ILE A 345 -5.81 -8.28 -11.11
CA ILE A 345 -4.61 -7.71 -10.49
C ILE A 345 -3.43 -8.69 -10.59
N TYR A 346 -3.67 -9.97 -10.33
CA TYR A 346 -2.66 -11.02 -10.48
C TYR A 346 -2.19 -11.17 -11.92
N GLU A 347 -3.12 -11.24 -12.89
CA GLU A 347 -2.79 -11.33 -14.31
C GLU A 347 -1.98 -10.12 -14.79
N LEU A 348 -2.37 -8.90 -14.41
CA LEU A 348 -1.62 -7.68 -14.72
C LEU A 348 -0.21 -7.66 -14.11
N ARG A 349 0.00 -8.26 -12.93
CA ARG A 349 1.35 -8.42 -12.36
C ARG A 349 2.22 -9.33 -13.20
N LEU A 350 1.68 -10.44 -13.69
CA LEU A 350 2.41 -11.38 -14.55
C LEU A 350 2.79 -10.70 -15.87
N LEU A 351 1.83 -10.04 -16.52
CA LEU A 351 2.03 -9.30 -17.77
C LEU A 351 3.07 -8.19 -17.61
N ARG A 352 3.00 -7.43 -16.52
CA ARG A 352 4.01 -6.40 -16.19
C ARG A 352 5.37 -7.01 -15.89
N ALA A 353 5.43 -8.15 -15.21
CA ALA A 353 6.70 -8.81 -14.88
C ALA A 353 7.41 -9.38 -16.12
N PHE A 354 6.65 -9.73 -17.16
CA PHE A 354 7.18 -10.23 -18.43
C PHE A 354 8.01 -9.18 -19.18
N ASP A 355 7.44 -8.01 -19.46
CA ASP A 355 8.20 -6.85 -19.95
C ASP A 355 7.78 -5.59 -19.20
N ARG A 356 8.62 -5.20 -18.24
CA ARG A 356 8.39 -4.03 -17.39
C ARG A 356 8.61 -2.72 -18.12
N GLU A 357 9.51 -2.69 -19.08
CA GLU A 357 9.86 -1.49 -19.83
C GLU A 357 8.73 -1.12 -20.79
N TRP A 358 8.20 -2.10 -21.51
CA TRP A 358 6.98 -1.95 -22.31
C TRP A 358 5.80 -1.54 -21.43
N PHE A 359 5.50 -2.31 -20.38
CA PHE A 359 4.32 -2.03 -19.56
C PHE A 359 4.38 -0.63 -18.92
N ASP A 360 5.47 -0.30 -18.22
CA ASP A 360 5.53 0.94 -17.44
C ASP A 360 5.54 2.18 -18.34
N ASN A 361 6.23 2.16 -19.49
CA ASN A 361 6.30 3.32 -20.39
C ASN A 361 5.03 3.49 -21.23
N ILE A 362 4.45 2.40 -21.76
CA ILE A 362 3.19 2.50 -22.52
C ILE A 362 2.03 2.87 -21.60
N TYR A 363 2.01 2.36 -20.36
CA TYR A 363 1.03 2.80 -19.37
C TYR A 363 1.17 4.30 -19.11
N ALA A 364 2.40 4.82 -18.99
CA ALA A 364 2.65 6.26 -18.84
C ALA A 364 2.05 7.04 -20.02
N ILE A 365 2.36 6.65 -21.27
CA ILE A 365 1.84 7.30 -22.48
C ILE A 365 0.31 7.25 -22.53
N ALA A 366 -0.29 6.08 -22.32
CA ALA A 366 -1.74 5.89 -22.35
C ALA A 366 -2.44 6.72 -21.27
N LEU A 367 -1.85 6.78 -20.06
CA LEU A 367 -2.33 7.63 -18.97
C LEU A 367 -2.22 9.11 -19.36
N THR A 368 -1.08 9.56 -19.92
CA THR A 368 -0.90 10.95 -20.39
C THR A 368 -1.96 11.35 -21.40
N LEU A 369 -2.18 10.52 -22.43
CA LEU A 369 -3.19 10.79 -23.46
C LEU A 369 -4.61 10.87 -22.87
N GLY A 370 -4.94 9.98 -21.94
CA GLY A 370 -6.24 10.00 -21.27
C GLY A 370 -6.42 11.18 -20.30
N LEU A 371 -5.39 11.56 -19.55
CA LEU A 371 -5.41 12.73 -18.66
C LEU A 371 -5.46 14.05 -19.45
N ALA A 372 -4.80 14.12 -20.60
CA ALA A 372 -4.82 15.30 -21.48
C ALA A 372 -6.23 15.66 -21.97
N GLN A 373 -7.09 14.64 -22.14
CA GLN A 373 -8.49 14.81 -22.54
C GLN A 373 -9.42 15.22 -21.39
N ARG A 374 -8.96 15.15 -20.13
CA ARG A 374 -9.78 15.52 -18.98
C ARG A 374 -9.79 17.04 -18.79
N PRO A 375 -10.96 17.64 -18.54
CA PRO A 375 -11.01 19.03 -18.14
C PRO A 375 -10.27 19.19 -16.81
N LEU A 376 -9.55 20.30 -16.66
CA LEU A 376 -8.93 20.72 -15.39
C LEU A 376 -9.99 21.13 -14.35
N GLU A 377 -11.22 21.41 -14.82
CA GLU A 377 -12.35 21.84 -14.00
C GLU A 377 -13.39 20.69 -13.92
N ALA A 378 -13.61 20.18 -12.71
CA ALA A 378 -14.81 19.43 -12.34
C ALA A 378 -15.06 19.59 -10.85
#